data_AF-A0A8B6DG63-F1
#
_entry.id   AF-A0A8B6DG63-F1
#
_cell.length_a   1.000
_cell.length_b   1.000
_cell.length_c   1.000
_cell.angle_alpha   90.00
_cell.angle_beta   90.00
_cell.angle_gamma   90.00
#
_symmetry.space_group_name_H-M   'P 1'
#
loop_
_entity.id
_entity.type
_entity.pdbx_description
1 polymer ?
#
loop_
_entity_poly.entity_id
_entity_poly.type
_entity_poly.pdbx_seq_one_letter_code
_entity_poly.pdbx_strand_id
1 'polypeptide(L)'
;MTNLQIHNLRLFVNKKAKVGDVKALLTYPHNWIRTTAAQLFGLLFAAWNPEDILKKNTKKPEYLQIDTMKKLEYLSGDFVSQLQSHYLNPELSDQVIKNMVFITKVTKHLPEDNEQRLSIPWLVRKMVREANHEVVSNTTTTFKRNSVFKWIAAISIDMGADMLGSVLHIFLPSIQRETVDSSPNTDPELKKLAIEVMDIIKQIVGIDKFTTVYAEVMKKRSIIKETRKRKQAVTAVTHPEVAARRKLKKNLSKREAKKRKIDEFRVSKKIKRKKLQK
;
A
#
# COMPACT_ATOMS: atom_id res chain seq x y z
N MET A 1 13.49 -20.64 0.33
CA MET A 1 14.90 -20.22 0.18
C MET A 1 15.78 -21.30 0.78
N THR A 2 16.80 -21.77 0.08
CA THR A 2 17.80 -22.68 0.67
C THR A 2 18.77 -21.87 1.53
N ASN A 3 19.25 -22.46 2.64
CA ASN A 3 20.19 -21.83 3.56
C ASN A 3 21.47 -21.30 2.86
N LEU A 4 21.84 -21.89 1.72
CA LEU A 4 22.97 -21.46 0.89
C LEU A 4 22.79 -20.08 0.27
N GLN A 5 21.58 -19.74 -0.19
CA GLN A 5 21.31 -18.43 -0.82
C GLN A 5 21.39 -17.31 0.21
N ILE A 6 20.82 -17.53 1.40
CA ILE A 6 20.88 -16.58 2.52
C ILE A 6 22.32 -16.42 3.02
N HIS A 7 23.11 -17.49 3.07
CA HIS A 7 24.52 -17.46 3.46
C HIS A 7 25.37 -16.65 2.46
N ASN A 8 25.21 -16.88 1.16
CA ASN A 8 25.92 -16.15 0.12
C ASN A 8 25.52 -14.67 0.05
N LEU A 9 24.26 -14.34 0.34
CA LEU A 9 23.80 -12.95 0.45
C LEU A 9 24.33 -12.24 1.70
N ARG A 10 24.39 -12.92 2.84
CA ARG A 10 25.07 -12.40 4.05
C ARG A 10 26.55 -12.14 3.79
N LEU A 11 27.22 -13.02 3.06
CA LEU A 11 28.61 -12.83 2.63
C LEU A 11 28.76 -11.65 1.66
N PHE A 12 27.83 -11.43 0.73
CA PHE A 12 27.86 -10.30 -0.20
C PHE A 12 27.69 -8.94 0.48
N VAL A 13 26.76 -8.84 1.43
CA VAL A 13 26.58 -7.65 2.27
C VAL A 13 27.78 -7.42 3.20
N ASN A 14 28.35 -8.48 3.75
CA ASN A 14 29.51 -8.37 4.64
C ASN A 14 30.84 -8.09 3.93
N LYS A 15 30.96 -8.36 2.61
CA LYS A 15 32.29 -8.32 1.95
C LYS A 15 32.57 -7.14 1.03
N LYS A 16 31.60 -6.34 0.52
CA LYS A 16 31.89 -5.10 -0.25
C LYS A 16 30.69 -4.35 -0.85
N ALA A 17 29.46 -4.85 -0.79
CA ALA A 17 28.33 -4.16 -1.39
C ALA A 17 27.97 -2.90 -0.57
N LYS A 18 28.02 -1.71 -1.18
CA LYS A 18 27.53 -0.50 -0.51
C LYS A 18 26.01 -0.61 -0.44
N VAL A 19 25.39 -0.17 0.66
CA VAL A 19 23.91 -0.19 0.80
C VAL A 19 23.22 0.57 -0.35
N GLY A 20 23.91 1.55 -0.97
CA GLY A 20 23.47 2.22 -2.19
C GLY A 20 23.28 1.28 -3.39
N ASP A 21 24.11 0.25 -3.54
CA ASP A 21 24.01 -0.73 -4.62
C ASP A 21 22.76 -1.61 -4.44
N VAL A 22 22.40 -1.91 -3.18
CA VAL A 22 21.18 -2.66 -2.84
C VAL A 22 19.91 -1.87 -3.17
N LYS A 23 19.95 -0.54 -3.03
CA LYS A 23 18.82 0.34 -3.40
C LYS A 23 18.44 0.17 -4.87
N ALA A 24 19.42 0.12 -5.78
CA ALA A 24 19.17 -0.05 -7.21
C ALA A 24 18.45 -1.37 -7.55
N LEU A 25 18.68 -2.41 -6.73
CA LEU A 25 18.05 -3.72 -6.89
C LEU A 25 16.53 -3.71 -6.60
N LEU A 26 16.03 -2.74 -5.84
CA LEU A 26 14.58 -2.58 -5.62
C LEU A 26 13.82 -2.27 -6.93
N THR A 27 14.49 -1.71 -7.93
CA THR A 27 13.88 -1.41 -9.23
C THR A 27 14.16 -2.46 -10.31
N TYR A 28 14.94 -3.49 -10.00
CA TYR A 28 15.38 -4.51 -10.98
C TYR A 28 14.18 -5.24 -11.63
N PRO A 29 14.20 -5.60 -12.93
CA PRO A 29 13.06 -6.21 -13.63
C PRO A 29 12.84 -7.70 -13.30
N HIS A 30 12.98 -8.08 -12.02
CA HIS A 30 12.72 -9.44 -11.57
C HIS A 30 12.23 -9.46 -10.12
N ASN A 31 11.16 -10.22 -9.85
CA ASN A 31 10.57 -10.36 -8.51
C ASN A 31 11.60 -10.80 -7.45
N TRP A 32 12.29 -11.94 -7.67
CA TRP A 32 13.20 -12.49 -6.65
C TRP A 32 14.27 -11.49 -6.21
N ILE A 33 14.82 -10.70 -7.15
CA ILE A 33 15.85 -9.68 -6.86
C ILE A 33 15.26 -8.56 -6.00
N ARG A 34 14.06 -8.06 -6.33
CA ARG A 34 13.37 -7.05 -5.53
C ARG A 34 13.05 -7.54 -4.12
N THR A 35 12.57 -8.78 -4.01
CA THR A 35 12.26 -9.42 -2.72
C THR A 35 13.52 -9.57 -1.88
N THR A 36 14.61 -10.05 -2.47
CA THR A 36 15.91 -10.15 -1.79
C THR A 36 16.43 -8.78 -1.37
N ALA A 37 16.35 -7.76 -2.22
CA ALA A 37 16.74 -6.40 -1.86
C ALA A 37 15.91 -5.86 -0.68
N ALA A 38 14.59 -6.06 -0.69
CA ALA A 38 13.72 -5.69 0.42
C ALA A 38 14.08 -6.44 1.72
N GLN A 39 14.40 -7.73 1.64
CA GLN A 39 14.87 -8.53 2.79
C GLN A 39 16.20 -8.03 3.34
N LEU A 40 17.15 -7.64 2.48
CA LEU A 40 18.43 -7.08 2.91
C LEU A 40 18.24 -5.78 3.70
N PHE A 41 17.33 -4.90 3.25
CA PHE A 41 16.95 -3.74 4.05
C PHE A 41 16.26 -4.13 5.36
N GLY A 42 15.42 -5.17 5.36
CA GLY A 42 14.83 -5.71 6.58
C GLY A 42 15.88 -6.20 7.58
N LEU A 43 16.93 -6.87 7.11
CA LEU A 43 18.08 -7.28 7.93
C LEU A 43 18.87 -6.07 8.46
N LEU A 44 19.07 -5.05 7.61
CA LEU A 44 19.68 -3.79 8.04
C LEU A 44 18.86 -3.15 9.15
N PHE A 45 17.55 -3.05 9.00
CA PHE A 45 16.64 -2.49 10.00
C PHE A 45 16.62 -3.31 11.30
N ALA A 46 16.66 -4.64 11.23
CA ALA A 46 16.71 -5.51 12.40
C ALA A 46 17.96 -5.33 13.26
N ALA A 47 19.06 -4.76 12.72
CA ALA A 47 20.25 -4.43 13.50
C ALA A 47 20.06 -3.17 14.38
N TRP A 48 18.99 -2.42 14.17
CA TRP A 48 18.70 -1.16 14.84
C TRP A 48 17.44 -1.25 15.70
N ASN A 49 17.50 -0.68 16.89
CA ASN A 49 16.28 -0.32 17.61
C ASN A 49 15.82 1.05 17.08
N PRO A 50 14.52 1.27 16.82
CA PRO A 50 14.04 2.53 16.25
C PRO A 50 14.45 3.78 17.04
N GLU A 51 14.51 3.68 18.37
CA GLU A 51 14.92 4.76 19.28
C GLU A 51 16.42 5.08 19.25
N ASP A 52 17.25 4.10 18.88
CA ASP A 52 18.70 4.22 18.97
C ASP A 52 19.33 4.78 17.69
N ILE A 53 18.56 4.96 16.61
CA ILE A 53 19.09 5.44 15.33
C ILE A 53 19.66 6.85 15.45
N LEU A 54 19.03 7.71 16.26
CA LEU A 54 19.48 9.08 16.52
C LEU A 54 20.66 9.15 17.49
N LYS A 55 20.90 8.09 18.28
CA LYS A 55 22.04 8.03 19.21
C LYS A 55 23.28 7.68 18.42
N LYS A 56 24.26 8.59 18.34
CA LYS A 56 25.56 8.31 17.69
C LYS A 56 26.15 7.03 18.28
N ASN A 57 26.28 5.98 17.47
CA ASN A 57 26.78 4.69 17.93
C ASN A 57 27.80 4.15 16.93
N THR A 58 29.05 4.08 17.35
CA THR A 58 30.19 3.69 16.52
C THR A 58 30.23 2.20 16.17
N LYS A 59 29.37 1.36 16.79
CA LYS A 59 29.37 -0.10 16.59
C LYS A 59 28.36 -0.61 15.56
N LYS A 60 27.47 0.23 15.04
CA LYS A 60 26.39 -0.15 14.12
C LYS A 60 26.61 0.43 12.71
N PRO A 61 26.01 -0.15 11.65
CA PRO A 61 26.28 0.29 10.28
C PRO A 61 25.86 1.74 10.05
N GLU A 62 26.83 2.62 9.79
CA GLU A 62 26.71 4.08 9.71
C GLU A 62 25.69 4.57 8.66
N TYR A 63 25.30 3.72 7.71
CA TYR A 63 24.41 4.09 6.60
C TYR A 63 23.12 4.79 7.03
N LEU A 64 22.47 4.36 8.12
CA LEU A 64 21.23 5.00 8.59
C LEU A 64 21.45 6.25 9.45
N GLN A 65 22.66 6.49 9.96
CA GLN A 65 22.97 7.66 10.80
C GLN A 65 23.38 8.90 10.01
N ILE A 66 23.88 8.72 8.79
CA ILE A 66 24.17 9.83 7.87
C ILE A 66 22.88 10.20 7.11
N ASP A 67 22.47 11.48 7.12
CA ASP A 67 21.27 11.97 6.42
C ASP A 67 20.01 11.14 6.68
N THR A 68 19.82 10.69 7.93
CA THR A 68 18.76 9.77 8.35
C THR A 68 17.40 10.13 7.77
N MET A 69 16.97 11.39 7.94
CA MET A 69 15.68 11.88 7.46
C MET A 69 15.51 11.68 5.95
N LYS A 70 16.45 12.17 5.14
CA LYS A 70 16.40 12.09 3.69
C LYS A 70 16.42 10.64 3.22
N LYS A 71 17.27 9.79 3.83
CA LYS A 71 17.33 8.37 3.49
C LYS A 71 16.04 7.64 3.80
N LEU A 72 15.43 7.88 4.96
CA LEU A 72 14.16 7.27 5.32
C LEU A 72 13.03 7.77 4.40
N GLU A 73 13.03 9.04 3.98
CA GLU A 73 12.08 9.55 2.99
C GLU A 73 12.22 8.83 1.64
N TYR A 74 13.45 8.73 1.11
CA TYR A 74 13.70 8.04 -0.16
C TYR A 74 13.35 6.56 -0.09
N LEU A 75 13.79 5.86 0.96
CA LEU A 75 13.48 4.45 1.15
C LEU A 75 11.97 4.21 1.28
N SER A 76 11.25 5.09 1.97
CA SER A 76 9.78 5.04 2.03
C SER A 76 9.17 5.15 0.63
N GLY A 77 9.67 6.08 -0.18
CA GLY A 77 9.25 6.23 -1.58
C GLY A 77 9.50 4.95 -2.40
N ASP A 78 10.70 4.38 -2.28
CA ASP A 78 11.11 3.20 -3.02
C ASP A 78 10.29 1.97 -2.61
N PHE A 79 10.06 1.74 -1.32
CA PHE A 79 9.23 0.64 -0.82
C PHE A 79 7.77 0.78 -1.23
N VAL A 80 7.18 1.97 -1.10
CA VAL A 80 5.81 2.23 -1.56
C VAL A 80 5.68 2.01 -3.07
N SER A 81 6.70 2.37 -3.86
CA SER A 81 6.72 2.12 -5.30
C SER A 81 6.75 0.62 -5.65
N GLN A 82 7.26 -0.26 -4.77
CA GLN A 82 7.19 -1.71 -4.98
C GLN A 82 5.76 -2.23 -5.00
N LEU A 83 4.86 -1.64 -4.21
CA LEU A 83 3.43 -1.96 -4.24
C LEU A 83 2.77 -1.59 -5.57
N GLN A 84 3.43 -0.80 -6.43
CA GLN A 84 2.96 -0.42 -7.76
C GLN A 84 3.50 -1.32 -8.87
N SER A 85 4.47 -2.18 -8.56
CA SER A 85 5.17 -3.00 -9.53
C SER A 85 4.29 -4.09 -10.13
N HIS A 86 4.50 -4.39 -11.42
CA HIS A 86 3.97 -5.59 -12.08
C HIS A 86 4.54 -6.89 -11.49
N TYR A 87 5.67 -6.81 -10.79
CA TYR A 87 6.32 -7.93 -10.13
C TYR A 87 5.87 -8.09 -8.67
N LEU A 88 4.81 -7.44 -8.22
CA LEU A 88 4.34 -7.56 -6.84
C LEU A 88 3.80 -8.97 -6.55
N ASN A 89 4.27 -9.59 -5.48
CA ASN A 89 3.78 -10.89 -4.97
C ASN A 89 3.64 -10.85 -3.43
N PRO A 90 3.03 -11.88 -2.80
CA PRO A 90 2.87 -11.97 -1.35
C PRO A 90 4.16 -11.74 -0.56
N GLU A 91 5.26 -12.37 -0.98
CA GLU A 91 6.54 -12.28 -0.28
C GLU A 91 7.14 -10.87 -0.32
N LEU A 92 7.17 -10.23 -1.49
CA LEU A 92 7.67 -8.86 -1.63
C LEU A 92 6.80 -7.89 -0.81
N SER A 93 5.49 -8.06 -0.84
CA SER A 93 4.57 -7.19 -0.12
C SER A 93 4.76 -7.28 1.40
N ASP A 94 4.90 -8.49 1.93
CA ASP A 94 5.15 -8.71 3.35
C ASP A 94 6.47 -8.04 3.80
N GLN A 95 7.52 -8.13 2.99
CA GLN A 95 8.78 -7.44 3.28
C GLN A 95 8.64 -5.92 3.22
N VAL A 96 7.92 -5.39 2.22
CA VAL A 96 7.63 -3.96 2.10
C VAL A 96 6.85 -3.46 3.33
N ILE A 97 5.84 -4.20 3.78
CA ILE A 97 5.06 -3.86 4.98
C ILE A 97 5.98 -3.79 6.20
N LYS A 98 6.79 -4.83 6.45
CA LYS A 98 7.73 -4.88 7.59
C LYS A 98 8.70 -3.70 7.57
N ASN A 99 9.27 -3.39 6.41
CA ASN A 99 10.17 -2.27 6.23
C ASN A 99 9.47 -0.92 6.48
N MET A 100 8.24 -0.76 5.98
CA MET A 100 7.45 0.45 6.22
C MET A 100 7.02 0.59 7.69
N VAL A 101 6.72 -0.51 8.40
CA VAL A 101 6.47 -0.48 9.85
C VAL A 101 7.70 0.05 10.57
N PHE A 102 8.88 -0.50 10.27
CA PHE A 102 10.13 -0.02 10.86
C PHE A 102 10.35 1.47 10.63
N ILE A 103 10.28 1.95 9.38
CA ILE A 103 10.47 3.37 9.07
C ILE A 103 9.48 4.25 9.84
N THR A 104 8.24 3.80 10.00
CA THR A 104 7.22 4.52 10.76
C THR A 104 7.57 4.60 12.25
N LYS A 105 8.04 3.50 12.86
CA LYS A 105 8.55 3.50 14.23
C LYS A 105 9.70 4.48 14.39
N VAL A 106 10.66 4.50 13.46
CA VAL A 106 11.77 5.47 13.52
C VAL A 106 11.24 6.91 13.43
N THR A 107 10.33 7.16 12.49
CA THR A 107 9.73 8.49 12.24
C THR A 107 9.02 9.06 13.48
N LYS A 108 8.48 8.20 14.35
CA LYS A 108 7.89 8.60 15.62
C LYS A 108 8.89 9.26 16.58
N HIS A 109 10.16 8.89 16.50
CA HIS A 109 11.22 9.38 17.38
C HIS A 109 12.05 10.52 16.76
N LEU A 110 11.77 10.89 15.51
CA LEU A 110 12.45 12.00 14.84
C LEU A 110 11.93 13.33 15.39
N PRO A 111 12.79 14.34 15.56
CA PRO A 111 12.36 15.65 16.04
C PRO A 111 11.32 16.27 15.09
N GLU A 112 10.26 16.83 15.65
CA GLU A 112 9.27 17.57 14.87
C GLU A 112 9.88 18.90 14.41
N ASP A 113 10.17 18.99 13.11
CA ASP A 113 10.73 20.19 12.49
C ASP A 113 9.90 20.52 11.24
N ASN A 114 9.46 21.78 11.17
CA ASN A 114 8.50 22.27 10.17
C ASN A 114 9.06 22.25 8.75
N GLU A 115 10.38 22.21 8.57
CA GLU A 115 11.01 22.14 7.25
C GLU A 115 11.06 20.71 6.68
N GLN A 116 10.68 19.71 7.47
CA GLN A 116 10.89 18.30 7.13
C GLN A 116 9.66 17.67 6.47
N ARG A 117 9.89 16.99 5.35
CA ARG A 117 8.84 16.31 4.58
C ARG A 117 8.45 14.95 5.19
N LEU A 118 9.38 14.27 5.83
CA LEU A 118 9.15 12.97 6.45
C LEU A 118 8.40 13.16 7.77
N SER A 119 7.13 12.77 7.79
CA SER A 119 6.29 12.79 8.99
C SER A 119 5.32 11.61 8.98
N ILE A 120 4.77 11.29 10.15
CA ILE A 120 3.75 10.22 10.27
C ILE A 120 2.54 10.48 9.36
N PRO A 121 1.92 11.68 9.33
CA PRO A 121 0.82 11.95 8.41
C PRO A 121 1.22 11.77 6.94
N TRP A 122 2.47 12.11 6.56
CA TRP A 122 2.96 11.92 5.20
C TRP A 122 3.06 10.43 4.81
N LEU A 123 3.64 9.60 5.68
CA LEU A 123 3.73 8.15 5.47
C LEU A 123 2.35 7.49 5.38
N VAL A 124 1.44 7.89 6.27
CA VAL A 124 0.06 7.40 6.29
C VAL A 124 -0.67 7.75 5.00
N ARG A 125 -0.58 8.99 4.52
CA ARG A 125 -1.17 9.39 3.23
C ARG A 125 -0.58 8.58 2.07
N LYS A 126 0.73 8.33 2.05
CA LYS A 126 1.39 7.53 1.01
C LYS A 126 0.86 6.10 0.95
N MET A 127 0.77 5.42 2.09
CA MET A 127 0.27 4.04 2.16
C MET A 127 -1.22 3.96 1.81
N VAL A 128 -2.05 4.83 2.39
CA VAL A 128 -3.50 4.86 2.13
C VAL A 128 -3.80 5.20 0.66
N ARG A 129 -2.96 6.00 0.00
CA ARG A 129 -3.08 6.27 -1.44
C ARG A 129 -2.99 4.99 -2.26
N GLU A 130 -2.12 4.04 -1.92
CA GLU A 130 -1.97 2.80 -2.66
C GLU A 130 -3.21 1.89 -2.54
N ALA A 131 -3.81 1.82 -1.34
CA ALA A 131 -5.09 1.15 -1.15
C ALA A 131 -6.21 1.80 -1.96
N ASN A 132 -6.27 3.15 -1.99
CA ASN A 132 -7.26 3.89 -2.77
C ASN A 132 -7.05 3.76 -4.28
N HIS A 133 -5.79 3.70 -4.73
CA HIS A 133 -5.46 3.54 -6.13
C HIS A 133 -5.93 2.18 -6.66
N GLU A 134 -5.73 1.10 -5.90
CA GLU A 134 -6.20 -0.25 -6.27
C GLU A 134 -7.71 -0.27 -6.55
N VAL A 135 -8.51 0.40 -5.72
CA VAL A 135 -9.97 0.48 -5.90
C VAL A 135 -10.37 1.15 -7.21
N VAL A 136 -9.58 2.12 -7.68
CA VAL A 136 -9.87 2.82 -8.95
C VAL A 136 -9.32 2.07 -10.15
N SER A 137 -8.12 1.48 -10.02
CA SER A 137 -7.41 0.86 -11.14
C SER A 137 -7.80 -0.60 -11.39
N ASN A 138 -7.98 -1.40 -10.32
CA ASN A 138 -8.19 -2.84 -10.39
C ASN A 138 -9.19 -3.32 -9.32
N THR A 139 -10.48 -3.25 -9.63
CA THR A 139 -11.55 -3.58 -8.66
C THR A 139 -11.62 -5.05 -8.26
N THR A 140 -10.96 -5.95 -9.00
CA THR A 140 -10.98 -7.40 -8.76
C THR A 140 -9.89 -7.88 -7.82
N THR A 141 -8.81 -7.10 -7.63
CA THR A 141 -7.69 -7.47 -6.76
C THR A 141 -7.76 -6.68 -5.46
N THR A 142 -7.50 -7.34 -4.33
CA THR A 142 -7.53 -6.77 -2.97
C THR A 142 -6.15 -6.74 -2.31
N PHE A 143 -5.11 -7.00 -3.09
CA PHE A 143 -3.79 -7.30 -2.59
C PHE A 143 -3.12 -6.10 -1.91
N LYS A 144 -3.22 -4.90 -2.52
CA LYS A 144 -2.66 -3.67 -1.92
C LYS A 144 -3.45 -3.25 -0.69
N ARG A 145 -4.79 -3.33 -0.75
CA ARG A 145 -5.66 -3.06 0.40
C ARG A 145 -5.32 -3.95 1.60
N ASN A 146 -5.19 -5.26 1.39
CA ASN A 146 -4.76 -6.21 2.43
C ASN A 146 -3.42 -5.81 3.04
N SER A 147 -2.45 -5.46 2.19
CA SER A 147 -1.10 -5.09 2.62
C SER A 147 -1.08 -3.81 3.46
N VAL A 148 -1.82 -2.78 3.00
CA VAL A 148 -1.95 -1.51 3.72
C VAL A 148 -2.68 -1.70 5.04
N PHE A 149 -3.74 -2.52 5.09
CA PHE A 149 -4.48 -2.76 6.34
C PHE A 149 -3.65 -3.51 7.39
N LYS A 150 -2.86 -4.51 6.96
CA LYS A 150 -1.86 -5.16 7.84
C LYS A 150 -0.84 -4.16 8.38
N TRP A 151 -0.37 -3.25 7.54
CA TRP A 151 0.53 -2.17 7.97
C TRP A 151 -0.15 -1.24 8.99
N ILE A 152 -1.42 -0.83 8.76
CA ILE A 152 -2.19 0.01 9.69
C ILE A 152 -2.35 -0.69 11.05
N ALA A 153 -2.70 -1.97 11.08
CA ALA A 153 -2.81 -2.74 12.32
C ALA A 153 -1.50 -2.71 13.11
N ALA A 154 -0.37 -2.98 12.44
CA ALA A 154 0.95 -3.03 13.06
C ALA A 154 1.35 -1.67 13.67
N ILE A 155 1.20 -0.57 12.93
CA ILE A 155 1.61 0.75 13.41
C ILE A 155 0.65 1.34 14.45
N SER A 156 -0.63 0.94 14.43
CA SER A 156 -1.63 1.46 15.38
C SER A 156 -1.20 1.17 16.82
N ILE A 157 -0.69 -0.04 17.06
CA ILE A 157 -0.18 -0.49 18.36
C ILE A 157 1.01 0.35 18.83
N ASP A 158 1.92 0.72 17.91
CA ASP A 158 3.12 1.49 18.26
C ASP A 158 2.86 2.99 18.46
N MET A 159 1.86 3.58 17.79
CA MET A 159 1.63 5.02 17.78
C MET A 159 1.03 5.56 19.09
N GLY A 160 0.22 4.78 19.79
CA GLY A 160 -0.55 5.24 20.95
C GLY A 160 -1.72 6.16 20.59
N ALA A 161 -2.55 6.49 21.57
CA ALA A 161 -3.87 7.12 21.39
C ALA A 161 -3.83 8.52 20.73
N ASP A 162 -2.85 9.35 21.09
CA ASP A 162 -2.77 10.73 20.64
C ASP A 162 -2.33 10.83 19.18
N MET A 163 -1.18 10.23 18.87
CA MET A 163 -0.62 10.20 17.52
C MET A 163 -1.57 9.48 16.55
N LEU A 164 -2.08 8.30 16.93
CA LEU A 164 -3.06 7.58 16.10
C LEU A 164 -4.34 8.39 15.88
N GLY A 165 -4.81 9.07 16.92
CA GLY A 165 -5.95 9.97 16.85
C GLY A 165 -5.77 11.11 15.85
N SER A 166 -4.57 11.69 15.75
CA SER A 166 -4.27 12.80 14.82
C SER A 166 -4.39 12.39 13.34
N VAL A 167 -4.05 11.14 13.00
CA VAL A 167 -4.07 10.61 11.62
C VAL A 167 -5.30 9.75 11.31
N LEU A 168 -6.19 9.55 12.29
CA LEU A 168 -7.36 8.69 12.19
C LEU A 168 -8.26 9.02 10.99
N HIS A 169 -8.44 10.32 10.72
CA HIS A 169 -9.22 10.83 9.59
C HIS A 169 -8.65 10.43 8.21
N ILE A 170 -7.39 9.99 8.13
CA ILE A 170 -6.73 9.54 6.91
C ILE A 170 -6.95 8.03 6.69
N PHE A 171 -6.91 7.22 7.76
CA PHE A 171 -7.13 5.77 7.68
C PHE A 171 -8.58 5.38 7.44
N LEU A 172 -9.49 5.94 8.24
CA LEU A 172 -10.89 5.53 8.31
C LEU A 172 -11.62 5.56 6.96
N PRO A 173 -11.43 6.55 6.07
CA PRO A 173 -12.11 6.55 4.78
C PRO A 173 -11.82 5.28 3.96
N SER A 174 -10.63 4.68 4.11
CA SER A 174 -10.25 3.48 3.36
C SER A 174 -10.82 2.21 3.99
N ILE A 175 -10.80 2.11 5.33
CA ILE A 175 -11.32 0.97 6.10
C ILE A 175 -12.86 0.93 6.04
N GLN A 176 -13.52 2.06 6.31
CA GLN A 176 -14.99 2.20 6.27
C GLN A 176 -15.59 1.78 4.93
N ARG A 177 -14.87 2.00 3.83
CA ARG A 177 -15.33 1.57 2.52
C ARG A 177 -15.50 0.05 2.49
N GLU A 178 -14.50 -0.70 2.95
CA GLU A 178 -14.52 -2.16 2.88
C GLU A 178 -15.46 -2.78 3.91
N THR A 179 -15.66 -2.14 5.07
CA THR A 179 -16.61 -2.64 6.09
C THR A 179 -18.07 -2.42 5.71
N VAL A 180 -18.39 -1.28 5.08
CA VAL A 180 -19.76 -0.94 4.64
C VAL A 180 -20.08 -1.50 3.25
N ASP A 181 -19.08 -1.91 2.47
CA ASP A 181 -19.36 -2.49 1.16
C ASP A 181 -20.14 -3.81 1.30
N SER A 182 -21.36 -3.80 0.77
CA SER A 182 -22.27 -4.95 0.68
C SER A 182 -22.42 -5.42 -0.77
N SER A 183 -21.50 -5.03 -1.66
CA SER A 183 -21.51 -5.54 -3.03
C SER A 183 -21.28 -7.06 -3.06
N PRO A 184 -21.88 -7.79 -4.02
CA PRO A 184 -21.67 -9.23 -4.16
C PRO A 184 -20.23 -9.61 -4.58
N ASN A 185 -19.41 -8.63 -4.97
CA ASN A 185 -18.03 -8.82 -5.38
C ASN A 185 -17.03 -8.45 -4.26
N THR A 186 -17.51 -8.18 -3.04
CA THR A 186 -16.65 -7.86 -1.91
C THR A 186 -15.91 -9.11 -1.44
N ASP A 187 -14.61 -8.98 -1.23
CA ASP A 187 -13.76 -10.03 -0.68
C ASP A 187 -14.04 -10.20 0.83
N PRO A 188 -14.55 -11.37 1.26
CA PRO A 188 -14.91 -11.59 2.65
C PRO A 188 -13.70 -11.56 3.60
N GLU A 189 -12.52 -11.98 3.15
CA GLU A 189 -11.30 -11.96 3.96
C GLU A 189 -10.83 -10.53 4.17
N LEU A 190 -10.86 -9.70 3.11
CA LEU A 190 -10.54 -8.28 3.22
C LEU A 190 -11.51 -7.56 4.18
N LYS A 191 -12.81 -7.87 4.10
CA LYS A 191 -13.82 -7.29 4.99
C LYS A 191 -13.56 -7.67 6.45
N LYS A 192 -13.22 -8.93 6.72
CA LYS A 192 -12.84 -9.40 8.05
C LYS A 192 -11.62 -8.64 8.57
N LEU A 193 -10.55 -8.55 7.77
CA LEU A 193 -9.35 -7.79 8.13
C LEU A 193 -9.66 -6.31 8.42
N ALA A 194 -10.52 -5.68 7.62
CA ALA A 194 -10.92 -4.30 7.82
C ALA A 194 -11.65 -4.09 9.16
N ILE A 195 -12.51 -5.04 9.56
CA ILE A 195 -13.20 -5.02 10.85
C ILE A 195 -12.19 -5.18 11.99
N GLU A 196 -11.28 -6.17 11.90
CA GLU A 196 -10.23 -6.39 12.92
C GLU A 196 -9.36 -5.13 13.12
N VAL A 197 -8.92 -4.50 12.02
CA VAL A 197 -8.13 -3.26 12.08
C VAL A 197 -8.93 -2.12 12.72
N MET A 198 -10.23 -2.03 12.41
CA MET A 198 -11.11 -1.02 12.99
C MET A 198 -11.26 -1.22 14.51
N ASP A 199 -11.36 -2.45 14.97
CA ASP A 199 -11.45 -2.78 16.40
C ASP A 199 -10.13 -2.47 17.13
N ILE A 200 -8.97 -2.79 16.54
CA ILE A 200 -7.66 -2.42 17.08
C ILE A 200 -7.56 -0.90 17.27
N ILE A 201 -7.93 -0.12 16.24
CA ILE A 201 -7.89 1.35 16.31
C ILE A 201 -8.84 1.86 17.40
N LYS A 202 -10.05 1.30 17.49
CA LYS A 202 -11.05 1.68 18.49
C LYS A 202 -10.58 1.42 19.92
N GLN A 203 -9.92 0.28 20.16
CA GLN A 203 -9.34 -0.05 21.47
C GLN A 203 -8.24 0.92 21.87
N ILE A 204 -7.39 1.35 20.95
CA ILE A 204 -6.24 2.22 21.24
C ILE A 204 -6.64 3.68 21.42
N VAL A 205 -7.50 4.21 20.55
CA VAL A 205 -7.89 5.64 20.57
C VAL A 205 -9.01 5.92 21.59
N GLY A 206 -9.75 4.88 22.00
CA GLY A 206 -10.92 5.00 22.85
C GLY A 206 -12.20 5.21 22.05
N ILE A 207 -13.32 4.77 22.63
CA ILE A 207 -14.63 4.68 21.96
C ILE A 207 -15.15 6.07 21.55
N ASP A 208 -15.03 7.06 22.42
CA ASP A 208 -15.63 8.39 22.21
C ASP A 208 -14.96 9.10 21.03
N LYS A 209 -13.63 9.24 21.09
CA LYS A 209 -12.83 9.88 20.03
C LYS A 209 -12.96 9.11 18.71
N PHE A 210 -12.96 7.78 18.75
CA PHE A 210 -13.19 6.96 17.55
C PHE A 210 -14.56 7.25 16.93
N THR A 211 -15.63 7.21 17.73
CA THR A 211 -17.01 7.35 17.24
C THR A 211 -17.26 8.71 16.62
N THR A 212 -16.75 9.79 17.24
CA THR A 212 -16.83 11.15 16.68
C THR A 212 -16.16 11.23 15.32
N VAL A 213 -14.89 10.81 15.20
CA VAL A 213 -14.15 10.89 13.93
C VAL A 213 -14.78 9.95 12.88
N TYR A 214 -15.26 8.77 13.29
CA TYR A 214 -15.92 7.82 12.41
C TYR A 214 -17.19 8.42 11.79
N ALA A 215 -18.04 9.05 12.60
CA ALA A 215 -19.25 9.73 12.16
C ALA A 215 -18.94 10.90 11.21
N GLU A 216 -17.91 11.70 11.52
CA GLU A 216 -17.47 12.80 10.65
C GLU A 216 -17.02 12.31 9.27
N VAL A 217 -16.20 11.25 9.23
CA VAL A 217 -15.72 10.68 7.96
C VAL A 217 -16.88 10.09 7.15
N MET A 218 -17.83 9.41 7.81
CA MET A 218 -19.04 8.90 7.17
C MET A 218 -19.87 10.03 6.57
N LYS A 219 -20.12 11.09 7.32
CA LYS A 219 -20.86 12.28 6.87
C LYS A 219 -20.15 12.93 5.68
N LYS A 220 -18.84 13.17 5.77
CA LYS A 220 -18.03 13.73 4.67
C LYS A 220 -18.15 12.87 3.40
N ARG A 221 -18.11 11.54 3.52
CA ARG A 221 -18.28 10.62 2.39
C ARG A 221 -19.67 10.70 1.76
N SER A 222 -20.74 10.74 2.56
CA SER A 222 -22.11 10.88 2.03
C SER A 222 -22.29 12.20 1.28
N ILE A 223 -21.84 13.31 1.87
CA ILE A 223 -21.90 14.64 1.26
C ILE A 223 -21.13 14.66 -0.07
N ILE A 224 -19.92 14.10 -0.12
CA ILE A 224 -19.14 14.02 -1.38
C ILE A 224 -19.88 13.20 -2.44
N LYS A 225 -20.50 12.08 -2.05
CA LYS A 225 -21.28 11.22 -2.96
C LYS A 225 -22.51 11.95 -3.51
N GLU A 226 -23.28 12.62 -2.64
CA GLU A 226 -24.45 13.40 -3.00
C GLU A 226 -24.10 14.61 -3.89
N THR A 227 -23.04 15.34 -3.53
CA THR A 227 -22.53 16.47 -4.33
C THR A 227 -22.13 16.03 -5.74
N ARG A 228 -21.49 14.86 -5.87
CA ARG A 228 -21.15 14.28 -7.18
C ARG A 228 -22.39 13.94 -7.99
N LYS A 229 -23.43 13.35 -7.37
CA LYS A 229 -24.71 13.08 -8.04
C LYS A 229 -25.39 14.37 -8.50
N ARG A 230 -25.46 15.39 -7.64
CA ARG A 230 -26.04 16.69 -7.96
C ARG A 230 -25.31 17.36 -9.12
N LYS A 231 -23.97 17.40 -9.09
CA LYS A 231 -23.15 17.93 -10.20
C LYS A 231 -23.41 17.18 -11.50
N GLN A 232 -23.53 15.84 -11.47
CA GLN A 232 -23.85 15.05 -12.66
C GLN A 232 -25.23 15.38 -13.21
N ALA A 233 -26.25 15.48 -12.37
CA ALA A 233 -27.60 15.87 -12.78
C ALA A 233 -27.62 17.26 -13.42
N VAL A 234 -26.97 18.26 -12.80
CA VAL A 234 -26.85 19.62 -13.36
C VAL A 234 -26.11 19.60 -14.69
N THR A 235 -25.01 18.85 -14.82
CA THR A 235 -24.29 18.75 -16.11
C THR A 235 -25.11 18.07 -17.20
N ALA A 236 -26.00 17.14 -16.85
CA ALA A 236 -26.86 16.49 -17.82
C ALA A 236 -27.91 17.46 -18.39
N VAL A 237 -28.36 18.43 -17.60
CA VAL A 237 -29.31 19.46 -18.03
C VAL A 237 -28.60 20.61 -18.76
N THR A 238 -27.50 21.12 -18.21
CA THR A 238 -26.78 22.29 -18.74
C THR A 238 -25.91 21.97 -19.96
N HIS A 239 -25.37 20.76 -20.05
CA HIS A 239 -24.45 20.33 -21.11
C HIS A 239 -24.78 18.90 -21.60
N PRO A 240 -25.91 18.72 -22.31
CA PRO A 240 -26.40 17.40 -22.70
C PRO A 240 -25.43 16.63 -23.61
N GLU A 241 -24.68 17.31 -24.48
CA GLU A 241 -23.69 16.69 -25.36
C GLU A 241 -22.55 16.01 -24.60
N VAL A 242 -22.06 16.64 -23.52
CA VAL A 242 -20.98 16.09 -22.69
C VAL A 242 -21.47 14.86 -21.93
N ALA A 243 -22.70 14.90 -21.43
CA ALA A 243 -23.33 13.75 -20.78
C ALA A 243 -23.54 12.59 -21.77
N ALA A 244 -23.99 12.88 -22.99
CA ALA A 244 -24.17 11.89 -24.06
C ALA A 244 -22.83 11.24 -24.47
N ARG A 245 -21.77 12.04 -24.71
CA ARG A 245 -20.42 11.55 -25.01
C ARG A 245 -19.86 10.65 -23.91
N ARG A 246 -20.07 11.01 -22.63
CA ARG A 246 -19.69 10.16 -21.49
C ARG A 246 -20.44 8.83 -21.48
N LYS A 247 -21.75 8.83 -21.78
CA LYS A 247 -22.58 7.62 -21.87
C LYS A 247 -22.10 6.70 -23.00
N LEU A 248 -21.81 7.26 -24.18
CA LEU A 248 -21.24 6.53 -25.31
C LEU A 248 -19.90 5.88 -24.96
N LYS A 249 -18.97 6.63 -24.36
CA LYS A 249 -17.66 6.10 -23.92
C LYS A 249 -17.81 4.92 -22.94
N LYS A 250 -18.73 5.02 -21.98
CA LYS A 250 -19.01 3.94 -21.01
C LYS A 250 -19.59 2.70 -21.70
N ASN A 251 -20.49 2.88 -22.67
CA ASN A 251 -21.06 1.78 -23.43
C ASN A 251 -20.00 1.09 -24.31
N LEU A 252 -19.13 1.86 -24.96
CA LEU A 252 -18.00 1.32 -25.72
C LEU A 252 -17.05 0.49 -24.84
N SER A 253 -16.66 1.02 -23.67
CA SER A 253 -15.83 0.29 -22.72
C SER A 253 -16.48 -1.00 -22.22
N LYS A 254 -17.79 -1.00 -21.93
CA LYS A 254 -18.54 -2.22 -21.57
C LYS A 254 -18.53 -3.25 -22.70
N ARG A 255 -18.68 -2.80 -23.96
CA ARG A 255 -18.63 -3.65 -25.15
C ARG A 255 -17.25 -4.29 -25.31
N GLU A 256 -16.18 -3.51 -25.15
CA GLU A 256 -14.80 -4.01 -25.20
C GLU A 256 -14.50 -4.99 -24.08
N ALA A 257 -14.93 -4.71 -22.84
CA ALA A 257 -14.77 -5.63 -21.72
C ALA A 257 -15.50 -6.97 -21.95
N LYS A 258 -16.74 -6.92 -22.48
CA LYS A 258 -17.48 -8.13 -22.87
C LYS A 258 -16.77 -8.90 -23.98
N LYS A 259 -16.20 -8.21 -24.97
CA LYS A 259 -15.40 -8.82 -26.04
C LYS A 259 -14.16 -9.52 -25.48
N ARG A 260 -13.36 -8.86 -24.63
CA ARG A 260 -12.18 -9.46 -23.97
C ARG A 260 -12.54 -10.72 -23.20
N LYS A 261 -13.63 -10.68 -22.41
CA LYS A 261 -14.13 -11.85 -21.68
C LYS A 261 -14.51 -12.99 -22.62
N ILE A 262 -15.19 -12.71 -23.73
CA ILE A 262 -15.53 -13.73 -24.74
C ILE A 262 -14.26 -14.32 -25.38
N ASP A 263 -13.28 -13.50 -25.71
CA ASP A 263 -12.03 -13.95 -26.32
C ASP A 263 -11.18 -14.79 -25.35
N GLU A 264 -11.16 -14.47 -24.05
CA GLU A 264 -10.56 -15.33 -22.99
C GLU A 264 -11.16 -16.74 -22.99
N PHE A 265 -12.48 -16.88 -23.15
CA PHE A 265 -13.13 -18.19 -23.23
C PHE A 265 -12.83 -18.94 -24.55
N ARG A 266 -12.56 -18.22 -25.64
CA ARG A 266 -12.31 -18.80 -26.99
C ARG A 266 -10.94 -19.49 -27.13
N VAL A 267 -9.93 -19.10 -26.34
CA VAL A 267 -8.55 -19.65 -26.43
C VAL A 267 -8.44 -21.12 -25.96
N SER A 268 -9.49 -21.70 -25.38
CA SER A 268 -9.53 -23.09 -24.96
C SER A 268 -9.69 -24.13 -26.09
N LYS A 269 -10.01 -23.72 -27.34
CA LYS A 269 -9.98 -24.63 -28.50
C LYS A 269 -8.58 -24.70 -29.12
N LYS A 270 -7.64 -25.39 -28.44
CA LYS A 270 -6.46 -25.95 -29.11
C LYS A 270 -6.95 -26.96 -30.15
N ILE A 271 -7.04 -26.55 -31.41
CA ILE A 271 -7.21 -27.45 -32.54
C ILE A 271 -6.01 -28.40 -32.51
N LYS A 272 -6.22 -29.65 -32.09
CA LYS A 272 -5.21 -30.71 -32.23
C LYS A 272 -4.94 -30.87 -33.73
N ARG A 273 -3.79 -30.42 -34.22
CA ARG A 273 -3.30 -30.78 -35.55
C ARG A 273 -3.23 -32.31 -35.61
N LYS A 274 -4.06 -32.94 -36.46
CA LYS A 274 -3.92 -34.36 -36.79
C LYS A 274 -2.51 -34.56 -37.36
N LYS A 275 -1.73 -35.46 -36.76
CA LYS A 275 -0.46 -35.91 -37.36
C LYS A 275 -0.81 -36.55 -38.70
N LEU A 276 -0.25 -36.03 -39.79
CA LEU A 276 -0.21 -36.73 -41.08
C LEU A 276 0.58 -38.02 -40.85
N GLN A 277 -0.06 -39.17 -41.05
CA GLN A 277 0.63 -40.46 -41.14
C GLN A 277 1.45 -40.45 -42.44
N LYS A 278 2.73 -40.80 -42.31
CA LYS A 278 3.61 -41.14 -43.45
C LYS A 278 3.26 -42.53 -43.94
#